data_AF-A0A354V6Z4-F1
#
_entry.id   AF-A0A354V6Z4-F1
#
_cell.length_a   1.000
_cell.length_b   1.000
_cell.length_c   1.000
_cell.angle_alpha   90.00
_cell.angle_beta   90.00
_cell.angle_gamma   90.00
#
_symmetry.space_group_name_H-M   'P 1'
#
loop_
_entity.id
_entity.type
_entity.pdbx_description
1 polymer ?
#
loop_
_entity_poly.entity_id
_entity_poly.type
_entity_poly.pdbx_seq_one_letter_code
_entity_poly.pdbx_strand_id
1 'polypeptide(L)'
;MPETGLSPSETRDLRILAGIMIPASEEFGVPGADDAAIFADIVGSLGRDHAHVRAALGQFSAMSGGGFSGLEEAAGLLLTQGGPAVGTLGRVILQCYYRDDRVIRSLGLEPRPPFPKGHTLEQGDWSLLDPVRARPKMWRDAP
;
A
#
# COMPACT_ATOMS: atom_id res chain seq x y z
N MET A 1 8.06 3.38 -27.93
CA MET A 1 7.63 2.80 -26.65
C MET A 1 7.90 3.88 -25.61
N PRO A 2 6.91 4.37 -24.83
CA PRO A 2 7.24 5.30 -23.77
C PRO A 2 8.12 4.58 -22.74
N GLU A 3 9.13 5.26 -22.22
CA GLU A 3 10.01 4.76 -21.17
C GLU A 3 9.17 4.24 -19.99
N THR A 4 9.09 2.91 -19.84
CA THR A 4 8.18 2.22 -18.91
C THR A 4 8.74 2.07 -17.50
N GLY A 5 9.98 2.50 -17.26
CA GLY A 5 10.67 2.40 -15.98
C GLY A 5 10.96 3.75 -15.35
N LEU A 6 11.15 3.74 -14.03
CA LEU A 6 11.73 4.87 -13.30
C LEU A 6 13.19 5.04 -13.70
N SER A 7 13.65 6.29 -13.77
CA SER A 7 15.07 6.59 -13.94
C SER A 7 15.88 6.15 -12.71
N PRO A 8 17.23 6.08 -12.80
CA PRO A 8 18.06 5.77 -11.64
C PRO A 8 17.89 6.75 -10.47
N SER A 9 17.71 8.04 -10.76
CA SER A 9 17.47 9.05 -9.72
C SER A 9 16.08 8.90 -9.11
N GLU A 10 15.04 8.68 -9.93
CA GLU A 10 13.67 8.44 -9.46
C GLU A 10 13.61 7.17 -8.59
N THR A 11 14.31 6.11 -8.98
CA THR A 11 14.38 4.85 -8.21
C THR A 11 15.07 5.06 -6.86
N ARG A 12 16.18 5.81 -6.84
CA ARG A 12 16.89 6.15 -5.60
C ARG A 12 16.01 6.99 -4.68
N ASP A 13 15.38 8.03 -5.21
CA ASP A 13 14.54 8.95 -4.44
C ASP A 13 13.31 8.22 -3.89
N LEU A 14 12.72 7.31 -4.68
CA LEU A 14 11.64 6.44 -4.23
C LEU A 14 12.07 5.55 -3.06
N ARG A 15 13.28 4.97 -3.11
CA ARG A 15 13.78 4.11 -2.02
C ARG A 15 13.97 4.90 -0.73
N ILE A 16 14.57 6.08 -0.83
CA ILE A 16 14.76 6.99 0.32
C ILE A 16 13.40 7.35 0.92
N LEU A 17 12.47 7.80 0.09
CA LEU A 17 11.15 8.21 0.54
C LEU A 17 10.36 7.05 1.16
N ALA A 18 10.46 5.84 0.61
CA ALA A 18 9.86 4.63 1.19
C ALA A 18 10.41 4.33 2.60
N GLY A 19 11.74 4.39 2.77
CA GLY A 19 12.38 4.18 4.08
C GLY A 19 12.03 5.27 5.11
N ILE A 20 11.86 6.52 4.69
CA ILE A 20 11.38 7.60 5.56
C ILE A 20 9.92 7.38 5.96
N MET A 21 9.07 6.97 5.02
CA MET A 21 7.65 6.73 5.29
C MET A 21 7.41 5.53 6.21
N ILE A 22 8.16 4.45 6.01
CA ILE A 22 8.05 3.21 6.80
C ILE A 22 9.46 2.73 7.12
N PRO A 23 10.05 3.20 8.24
CA PRO A 23 11.36 2.76 8.68
C PRO A 23 11.34 1.33 9.21
N ALA A 24 12.51 0.69 9.24
CA ALA A 24 12.67 -0.60 9.91
C ALA A 24 12.33 -0.49 11.40
N SER A 25 11.75 -1.55 11.96
CA SER A 25 11.45 -1.62 13.39
C SER A 25 12.21 -2.77 14.04
N GLU A 26 13.14 -2.42 14.93
CA GLU A 26 13.86 -3.38 15.76
C GLU A 26 12.92 -4.06 16.77
N GLU A 27 11.97 -3.31 17.34
CA GLU A 27 10.99 -3.80 18.31
C GLU A 27 10.16 -4.96 17.74
N PHE A 28 9.72 -4.84 16.49
CA PHE A 28 8.90 -5.86 15.82
C PHE A 28 9.71 -6.79 14.91
N GLY A 29 11.03 -6.60 14.80
CA GLY A 29 11.91 -7.40 13.95
C GLY A 29 11.53 -7.35 12.46
N VAL A 30 10.99 -6.22 11.98
CA VAL A 30 10.53 -6.05 10.60
C VAL A 30 11.41 -5.09 9.80
N PRO A 31 11.61 -5.36 8.50
CA PRO A 31 12.32 -4.46 7.59
C PRO A 31 11.58 -3.13 7.41
N GLY A 32 12.27 -2.11 6.90
CA GLY A 32 11.64 -0.90 6.36
C GLY A 32 11.14 -1.11 4.94
N ALA A 33 10.36 -0.17 4.40
CA ALA A 33 9.91 -0.24 3.01
C ALA A 33 11.01 -0.02 1.97
N ASP A 34 12.21 0.39 2.39
CA ASP A 34 13.42 0.48 1.59
C ASP A 34 14.19 -0.85 1.45
N ASP A 35 13.80 -1.89 2.21
CA ASP A 35 14.34 -3.25 2.10
C ASP A 35 14.29 -3.77 0.66
N ALA A 36 15.33 -4.49 0.26
CA ALA A 36 15.53 -4.89 -1.14
C ALA A 36 14.35 -5.68 -1.73
N ALA A 37 13.73 -6.58 -0.96
CA ALA A 37 12.61 -7.40 -1.45
C ALA A 37 11.32 -6.58 -1.55
N ILE A 38 11.03 -5.78 -0.52
CA ILE A 38 9.84 -4.91 -0.49
C ILE A 38 9.93 -3.85 -1.59
N PHE A 39 11.10 -3.22 -1.72
CA PHE A 39 11.35 -2.22 -2.74
C PHE A 39 11.24 -2.78 -4.16
N ALA A 40 11.71 -4.02 -4.39
CA ALA A 40 11.54 -4.68 -5.68
C ALA A 40 10.05 -4.90 -6.02
N ASP A 41 9.21 -5.27 -5.03
CA ASP A 41 7.77 -5.40 -5.23
C ASP A 41 7.10 -4.04 -5.51
N ILE A 42 7.53 -2.97 -4.83
CA ILE A 42 7.06 -1.59 -5.10
C ILE A 42 7.31 -1.22 -6.56
N VAL A 43 8.55 -1.38 -7.05
CA VAL A 43 8.91 -1.05 -8.44
C VAL A 43 8.19 -1.95 -9.44
N GLY A 44 8.07 -3.25 -9.14
CA GLY A 44 7.34 -4.21 -9.98
C GLY A 44 5.83 -3.98 -10.04
N SER A 45 5.25 -3.35 -9.01
CA SER A 45 3.81 -3.14 -8.87
C SER A 45 3.32 -1.77 -9.37
N LEU A 46 4.19 -0.91 -9.91
CA LEU A 46 3.80 0.46 -10.30
C LEU A 46 2.69 0.50 -11.35
N GLY A 47 2.75 -0.33 -12.40
CA GLY A 47 1.70 -0.47 -13.42
C GLY A 47 1.06 0.85 -13.85
N ARG A 48 -0.26 0.97 -13.63
CA ARG A 48 -1.06 2.18 -13.96
C ARG A 48 -0.73 3.41 -13.11
N ASP A 49 -0.07 3.23 -11.97
CA ASP A 49 0.26 4.28 -11.02
C ASP A 49 1.58 4.99 -11.36
N HIS A 50 2.32 4.49 -12.36
CA HIS A 50 3.64 5.00 -12.77
C HIS A 50 3.68 6.53 -12.97
N ALA A 51 2.69 7.09 -13.67
CA ALA A 51 2.64 8.54 -13.94
C ALA A 51 2.47 9.37 -12.65
N HIS A 52 1.62 8.92 -11.73
CA HIS A 52 1.41 9.59 -10.45
C HIS A 52 2.62 9.47 -9.54
N VAL A 53 3.28 8.31 -9.52
CA VAL A 53 4.51 8.10 -8.75
C VAL A 53 5.62 9.02 -9.25
N ARG A 54 5.84 9.11 -10.57
CA ARG A 54 6.81 10.06 -11.15
C ARG A 54 6.48 11.51 -10.82
N ALA A 55 5.20 11.89 -10.83
CA ALA A 55 4.79 13.24 -10.45
C ALA A 55 5.12 13.55 -8.97
N ALA A 56 4.88 12.61 -8.05
CA ALA A 56 5.24 12.77 -6.65
C ALA A 56 6.77 12.83 -6.45
N LEU A 57 7.53 12.00 -7.16
CA LEU A 57 8.99 12.03 -7.11
C LEU A 57 9.56 13.34 -7.68
N GLY A 58 8.94 13.91 -8.71
CA GLY A 58 9.30 15.23 -9.22
C GLY A 58 9.07 16.35 -8.20
N GLN A 59 7.96 16.29 -7.45
CA GLN A 59 7.70 17.24 -6.35
C GLN A 59 8.73 17.07 -5.23
N PHE A 60 9.03 15.84 -4.84
CA PHE A 60 10.07 15.53 -3.84
C PHE A 60 11.46 16.03 -4.26
N SER A 61 11.85 15.80 -5.51
CA SER A 61 13.13 16.27 -6.06
C SER A 61 13.23 17.80 -6.07
N ALA A 62 12.13 18.49 -6.38
CA ALA A 62 12.07 19.95 -6.32
C ALA A 62 12.21 20.49 -4.89
N MET A 63 11.61 19.83 -3.90
CA MET A 63 11.69 20.23 -2.48
C MET A 63 13.06 19.96 -1.86
N SER A 64 13.72 18.86 -2.25
CA SER A 64 15.07 18.50 -1.78
C SER A 64 16.19 19.32 -2.46
N GLY A 65 15.85 20.21 -3.38
CA GLY A 65 16.82 20.96 -4.17
C GLY A 65 17.73 20.09 -5.04
N GLY A 66 17.30 18.86 -5.34
CA GLY A 66 18.10 17.85 -6.06
C GLY A 66 19.30 17.30 -5.29
N GLY A 67 19.52 17.73 -4.04
CA GLY A 67 20.61 17.31 -3.16
C GLY A 67 20.18 16.31 -2.09
N PHE A 68 21.16 15.75 -1.38
CA PHE A 68 20.92 14.80 -0.27
C PHE A 68 20.67 15.49 1.09
N SER A 69 20.80 16.82 1.17
CA SER A 69 20.59 17.55 2.43
C SER A 69 19.10 17.83 2.63
N GLY A 70 18.57 17.50 3.81
CA GLY A 70 17.19 17.83 4.19
C GLY A 70 16.14 16.93 3.54
N LEU A 71 16.48 15.68 3.20
CA LEU A 71 15.57 14.73 2.57
C LEU A 71 14.37 14.40 3.48
N GLU A 72 14.59 14.29 4.79
CA GLU A 72 13.55 14.07 5.78
C GLU A 72 12.59 15.25 5.86
N GLU A 73 13.12 16.48 5.80
CA GLU A 73 12.31 17.70 5.82
C GLU A 73 11.52 17.86 4.52
N ALA A 74 12.14 17.58 3.36
CA ALA A 74 11.47 17.53 2.08
C ALA A 74 10.38 16.45 2.03
N ALA A 75 10.63 15.28 2.61
CA ALA A 75 9.64 14.21 2.72
C ALA A 75 8.47 14.63 3.62
N GLY A 76 8.76 15.21 4.79
CA GLY A 76 7.74 15.75 5.70
C GLY A 76 6.87 16.82 5.04
N LEU A 77 7.48 17.74 4.28
CA LEU A 77 6.77 18.75 3.50
C LEU A 77 5.89 18.13 2.42
N LEU A 78 6.43 17.19 1.64
CA LEU A 78 5.68 16.49 0.59
C LEU A 78 4.45 15.77 1.15
N LEU A 79 4.63 15.04 2.25
CA LEU A 79 3.55 14.29 2.90
C LEU A 79 2.51 15.22 3.53
N THR A 80 2.93 16.36 4.07
CA THR A 80 2.04 17.39 4.61
C THR A 80 1.23 18.08 3.50
N GLN A 81 1.85 18.38 2.36
CA GLN A 81 1.16 18.98 1.21
C GLN A 81 0.20 17.98 0.55
N GLY A 82 0.59 16.70 0.48
CA GLY A 82 -0.24 15.62 -0.04
C GLY A 82 -0.62 15.81 -1.50
N GLY A 83 -1.88 15.47 -1.83
CA GLY A 83 -2.42 15.52 -3.18
C GLY A 83 -2.49 14.14 -3.87
N PRO A 84 -3.14 14.04 -5.05
CA PRO A 84 -3.45 12.76 -5.68
C PRO A 84 -2.23 11.90 -6.01
N ALA A 85 -1.13 12.54 -6.43
CA ALA A 85 0.13 11.87 -6.73
C ALA A 85 0.77 11.28 -5.47
N VAL A 86 0.86 12.07 -4.39
CA VAL A 86 1.42 11.65 -3.10
C VAL A 86 0.53 10.58 -2.44
N GLY A 87 -0.80 10.70 -2.53
CA GLY A 87 -1.72 9.67 -2.05
C GLY A 87 -1.58 8.36 -2.80
N THR A 88 -1.36 8.41 -4.12
CA THR A 88 -1.08 7.21 -4.93
C THR A 88 0.25 6.58 -4.54
N LEU A 89 1.31 7.39 -4.39
CA LEU A 89 2.62 6.94 -3.95
C LEU A 89 2.54 6.22 -2.60
N GLY A 90 1.92 6.87 -1.60
CA GLY A 90 1.77 6.29 -0.27
C GLY A 90 0.95 5.01 -0.27
N ARG A 91 -0.11 4.94 -1.08
CA ARG A 91 -0.89 3.70 -1.27
C ARG A 91 -0.02 2.57 -1.81
N VAL A 92 0.79 2.81 -2.85
CA VAL A 92 1.62 1.76 -3.45
C VAL A 92 2.65 1.26 -2.44
N ILE A 93 3.36 2.17 -1.76
CA ILE A 93 4.36 1.81 -0.73
C ILE A 93 3.71 0.98 0.38
N LEU A 94 2.58 1.45 0.92
CA LEU A 94 1.87 0.77 2.00
C LEU A 94 1.36 -0.62 1.60
N GLN A 95 0.81 -0.75 0.39
CA GLN A 95 0.28 -2.02 -0.11
C GLN A 95 1.38 -3.06 -0.29
N CYS A 96 2.53 -2.68 -0.83
CA CYS A 96 3.66 -3.59 -1.00
C CYS A 96 4.32 -3.93 0.34
N TYR A 97 4.43 -2.97 1.26
CA TYR A 97 4.94 -3.22 2.61
C TYR A 97 4.14 -4.31 3.34
N TYR A 98 2.80 -4.19 3.36
CA TYR A 98 1.94 -5.21 3.98
C TYR A 98 1.69 -6.45 3.09
N ARG A 99 2.31 -6.55 1.91
CA ARG A 99 2.34 -7.80 1.14
C ARG A 99 3.48 -8.70 1.58
N ASP A 100 4.52 -8.15 2.21
CA ASP A 100 5.68 -8.92 2.65
C ASP A 100 5.31 -9.84 3.83
N ASP A 101 5.60 -11.13 3.65
CA ASP A 101 5.34 -12.17 4.64
C ASP A 101 5.95 -11.87 6.02
N ARG A 102 7.12 -11.22 6.09
CA ARG A 102 7.78 -10.88 7.35
C ARG A 102 6.94 -9.86 8.14
N VAL A 103 6.38 -8.88 7.44
CA VAL A 103 5.51 -7.85 8.02
C VAL A 103 4.17 -8.44 8.44
N ILE A 104 3.56 -9.30 7.61
CA ILE A 104 2.29 -9.95 7.98
C ILE A 104 2.45 -10.85 9.21
N ARG A 105 3.55 -11.61 9.30
CA ARG A 105 3.84 -12.45 10.47
C ARG A 105 4.02 -11.65 11.76
N SER A 106 4.61 -10.45 11.71
CA SER A 106 4.79 -9.64 12.92
C SER A 106 3.47 -9.15 13.51
N LEU A 107 2.41 -9.08 12.70
CA LEU A 107 1.05 -8.77 13.15
C LEU A 107 0.31 -9.98 13.76
N GLY A 108 0.98 -11.14 13.90
CA GLY A 108 0.35 -12.39 14.33
C GLY A 108 -0.58 -13.00 13.28
N LEU A 109 -0.44 -12.59 12.01
CA LEU A 109 -1.24 -13.08 10.89
C LEU A 109 -0.45 -14.14 10.09
N GLU A 110 -1.17 -15.16 9.62
CA GLU A 110 -0.62 -16.16 8.70
C GLU A 110 -0.57 -15.57 7.28
N PRO A 111 0.61 -15.41 6.65
CA PRO A 111 0.70 -14.94 5.28
C PRO A 111 0.27 -16.06 4.36
N ARG A 112 -0.99 -16.00 3.92
CA ARG A 112 -1.54 -16.98 2.99
C ARG A 112 -2.53 -16.34 2.03
N PRO A 113 -2.70 -16.92 0.83
CA PRO A 113 -3.76 -16.52 -0.07
C PRO A 113 -5.15 -16.68 0.58
N PRO A 114 -6.11 -15.81 0.23
CA PRO A 114 -7.47 -15.91 0.76
C PRO A 114 -8.19 -17.19 0.29
N PHE A 115 -7.81 -17.78 -0.84
CA PHE A 115 -8.36 -19.02 -1.39
C PHE A 115 -7.27 -20.10 -1.52
N PRO A 116 -7.56 -21.40 -1.25
CA PRO A 116 -8.88 -22.00 -1.00
C PRO A 116 -9.35 -21.97 0.46
N LYS A 117 -8.44 -21.80 1.42
CA LYS A 117 -8.75 -22.04 2.85
C LYS A 117 -9.67 -20.98 3.48
N GLY A 118 -9.67 -19.73 3.01
CA GLY A 118 -10.47 -18.64 3.59
C GLY A 118 -10.03 -18.23 5.01
N HIS A 119 -10.51 -17.11 5.54
CA HIS A 119 -10.35 -16.78 6.96
C HIS A 119 -11.59 -17.23 7.74
N THR A 120 -11.39 -17.72 8.96
CA THR A 120 -12.50 -17.98 9.88
C THR A 120 -13.11 -16.65 10.30
N LEU A 121 -14.39 -16.45 10.02
CA LEU A 121 -15.13 -15.26 10.42
C LEU A 121 -15.95 -15.55 11.67
N GLU A 122 -16.00 -14.58 12.59
CA GLU A 122 -16.93 -14.65 13.71
C GLU A 122 -18.37 -14.70 13.17
N GLN A 123 -19.17 -15.61 13.75
CA GLN A 123 -20.58 -15.70 13.41
C GLN A 123 -21.30 -14.50 14.03
N GLY A 124 -21.96 -13.70 13.18
CA GLY A 124 -22.79 -12.58 13.64
C GLY A 124 -24.11 -13.03 14.27
N ASP A 125 -24.87 -12.08 14.80
CA ASP A 125 -26.21 -12.33 15.32
C ASP A 125 -27.19 -12.62 14.19
N TRP A 126 -27.60 -13.89 14.10
CA TRP A 126 -28.53 -14.37 13.08
C TRP A 126 -29.97 -13.87 13.29
N SER A 127 -30.34 -13.39 14.48
CA SER A 127 -31.68 -12.85 14.76
C SER A 127 -32.00 -11.59 13.95
N LEU A 128 -30.96 -10.88 13.46
CA LEU A 128 -31.11 -9.75 12.55
C LEU A 128 -31.80 -10.13 11.23
N LEU A 129 -31.83 -11.42 10.87
CA LEU A 129 -32.53 -11.91 9.68
C LEU A 129 -33.98 -12.31 9.93
N ASP A 130 -34.46 -12.29 11.17
CA ASP A 130 -35.84 -12.68 11.50
C ASP A 130 -36.90 -11.86 10.74
N PRO A 131 -36.76 -10.53 10.58
CA PRO A 131 -37.70 -9.75 9.76
C PRO A 131 -37.74 -10.19 8.30
N VAL A 132 -36.62 -10.67 7.75
CA VAL A 132 -36.54 -11.19 6.37
C VAL A 132 -37.22 -12.54 6.28
N ARG A 133 -36.98 -13.43 7.25
CA ARG A 133 -37.61 -14.76 7.32
C ARG A 133 -39.13 -14.68 7.51
N ALA A 134 -39.61 -13.69 8.26
CA ALA A 134 -41.04 -13.47 8.51
C ALA A 134 -41.79 -12.81 7.36
N ARG A 135 -41.10 -12.37 6.29
CA ARG A 135 -41.73 -11.63 5.19
C ARG A 135 -42.68 -12.56 4.39
N PRO A 136 -43.94 -12.16 4.16
CA PRO A 136 -44.89 -12.96 3.39
C PRO A 136 -44.44 -13.12 1.94
N LYS A 137 -44.88 -14.23 1.30
CA LYS A 137 -44.59 -14.56 -0.09
C LYS A 137 -44.91 -13.38 -1.02
N MET A 138 -43.92 -12.94 -1.80
CA MET A 138 -44.07 -11.81 -2.75
C MET A 138 -44.23 -12.25 -4.22
N TRP A 139 -44.13 -13.55 -4.51
CA TRP A 139 -44.22 -14.10 -5.86
C TRP A 139 -45.46 -14.98 -6.03
N ARG A 140 -45.90 -15.16 -7.28
CA ARG A 140 -46.95 -16.11 -7.67
C ARG A 140 -46.32 -17.47 -7.99
N ASP A 141 -47.09 -18.54 -7.77
CA ASP A 141 -46.67 -19.87 -8.20
C ASP A 141 -46.62 -19.96 -9.73
N ALA A 142 -45.63 -20.70 -10.23
CA ALA A 142 -45.56 -21.04 -11.64
C ALA A 142 -46.73 -21.97 -12.01
N PRO A 143 -47.25 -21.89 -13.24
CA PRO A 143 -48.39 -22.68 -13.69
C PRO A 143 -48.13 -24.19 -13.73
#